data_AF-A0A819LL76-F1
#
_entry.id   AF-A0A819LL76-F1
#
_cell.length_a   1.000
_cell.length_b   1.000
_cell.length_c   1.000
_cell.angle_alpha   90.00
_cell.angle_beta   90.00
_cell.angle_gamma   90.00
#
_symmetry.space_group_name_H-M   'P 1'
#
loop_
_entity.id
_entity.type
_entity.pdbx_description
1 polymer ?
#
loop_
_entity_poly.entity_id
_entity_poly.type
_entity_poly.pdbx_seq_one_letter_code
_entity_poly.pdbx_strand_id
1 'polypeptide(L)'
;NLSYDVHVSQKAIYRIQQQSDEERTQFIIDIFTKFLGDGIRENPAAFRDRFRKMSESAFKFYRGSAVLFYQDLKIDQNPFIARNNAAGQIFIHVNN
;
A
#
# COMPACT_ATOMS: atom_id res chain seq x y z
N ASN A 1 -3.30 6.53 24.05
CA ASN A 1 -3.07 6.60 22.58
C ASN A 1 -2.43 5.35 21.98
N LEU A 2 -1.37 4.74 22.53
CA LEU A 2 -0.80 3.49 21.99
C LEU A 2 -1.79 2.31 21.86
N SER A 3 -2.70 2.17 22.84
CA SER A 3 -3.69 1.09 22.86
C SER A 3 -4.66 1.11 21.67
N TYR A 4 -4.89 2.27 21.04
CA TYR A 4 -5.81 2.39 19.91
C TYR A 4 -5.12 1.99 18.59
N ASP A 5 -3.87 2.41 18.39
CA ASP A 5 -3.06 2.04 17.22
C ASP A 5 -2.73 0.54 17.18
N VAL A 6 -2.49 -0.06 18.36
CA VAL A 6 -2.37 -1.52 18.51
C VAL A 6 -3.67 -2.20 18.06
N HIS A 7 -4.82 -1.61 18.38
CA HIS A 7 -6.11 -2.17 18.00
C HIS A 7 -6.36 -2.10 16.48
N VAL A 8 -5.99 -1.00 15.81
CA VAL A 8 -6.09 -0.90 14.34
C VAL A 8 -5.16 -1.89 13.65
N SER A 9 -3.91 -2.01 14.12
CA SER A 9 -2.95 -2.95 13.54
C SER A 9 -3.39 -4.41 13.72
N GLN A 10 -3.95 -4.75 14.89
CA GLN A 10 -4.51 -6.08 15.15
C GLN A 10 -5.71 -6.38 14.26
N LYS A 11 -6.63 -5.42 14.07
CA LYS A 11 -7.73 -5.55 13.11
C LYS A 11 -7.21 -5.75 11.68
N ALA A 12 -6.09 -5.11 11.31
CA ALA A 12 -5.47 -5.25 9.98
C ALA A 12 -4.98 -6.65 9.75
N ILE A 13 -4.21 -7.14 10.72
CA ILE A 13 -3.66 -8.48 10.72
C ILE A 13 -4.78 -9.51 10.68
N TYR A 14 -5.81 -9.36 11.53
CA TYR A 14 -6.95 -10.27 11.53
C TYR A 14 -7.63 -10.29 10.15
N ARG A 15 -7.96 -9.13 9.58
CA ARG A 15 -8.56 -9.05 8.24
C ARG A 15 -7.70 -9.73 7.18
N ILE A 16 -6.39 -9.47 7.15
CA ILE A 16 -5.46 -10.08 6.18
C ILE A 16 -5.39 -11.59 6.37
N GLN A 17 -5.37 -12.08 7.61
CA GLN A 17 -5.35 -13.51 7.92
C GLN A 17 -6.65 -14.24 7.58
N GLN A 18 -7.77 -13.53 7.45
CA GLN A 18 -9.04 -14.09 6.99
C GLN A 18 -9.16 -14.13 5.46
N GLN A 19 -8.23 -13.51 4.71
CA GLN A 19 -8.25 -13.52 3.24
C GLN A 19 -7.60 -14.79 2.70
N SER A 20 -8.13 -15.33 1.61
CA SER A 20 -7.40 -16.28 0.78
C SER A 20 -6.23 -15.60 0.06
N ASP A 21 -5.29 -16.38 -0.45
CA ASP A 21 -4.18 -15.85 -1.24
C ASP A 21 -4.68 -15.12 -2.50
N GLU A 22 -5.76 -15.61 -3.13
CA GLU A 22 -6.41 -14.98 -4.27
C GLU A 22 -7.05 -13.64 -3.91
N GLU A 23 -7.80 -13.59 -2.80
CA GLU A 23 -8.44 -12.35 -2.32
C GLU A 23 -7.39 -11.30 -1.98
N ARG A 24 -6.30 -11.73 -1.32
CA ARG A 24 -5.19 -10.84 -0.98
C ARG A 24 -4.49 -10.32 -2.23
N THR A 25 -4.25 -11.20 -3.20
CA THR A 25 -3.62 -10.84 -4.48
C THR A 25 -4.46 -9.83 -5.24
N GLN A 26 -5.78 -10.06 -5.34
CA GLN A 26 -6.69 -9.14 -6.00
C GLN A 26 -6.70 -7.77 -5.33
N PHE A 27 -6.74 -7.72 -3.99
CA PHE A 27 -6.68 -6.45 -3.25
C PHE A 27 -5.39 -5.68 -3.56
N ILE A 28 -4.24 -6.34 -3.62
CA ILE A 28 -2.96 -5.69 -3.98
C ILE A 28 -3.02 -5.11 -5.39
N ILE A 29 -3.53 -5.89 -6.36
CA ILE A 29 -3.67 -5.46 -7.75
C ILE A 29 -4.59 -4.24 -7.83
N ASP A 30 -5.73 -4.25 -7.14
CA ASP A 30 -6.70 -3.15 -7.14
C ASP A 30 -6.09 -1.87 -6.57
N ILE A 31 -5.37 -1.97 -5.44
CA ILE A 31 -4.68 -0.82 -4.84
C ILE A 31 -3.58 -0.28 -5.76
N PHE A 32 -2.76 -1.14 -6.35
CA PHE A 32 -1.72 -0.67 -7.27
C PHE A 32 -2.32 -0.05 -8.53
N THR A 33 -3.37 -0.64 -9.08
CA THR A 33 -4.06 -0.09 -10.26
C THR A 33 -4.68 1.26 -9.95
N LYS A 34 -5.34 1.39 -8.79
CA LYS A 34 -5.98 2.63 -8.36
C LYS A 34 -5.00 3.79 -8.16
N PHE A 35 -3.84 3.53 -7.54
CA PHE A 35 -2.91 4.59 -7.13
C PHE A 35 -1.74 4.80 -8.09
N LEU A 36 -1.37 3.77 -8.86
CA LEU A 36 -0.21 3.81 -9.75
C LEU A 36 -0.61 3.75 -11.23
N GLY A 37 -1.86 3.44 -11.54
CA GLY A 37 -2.34 3.19 -12.91
C GLY A 37 -2.05 4.35 -13.87
N ASP A 38 -2.26 5.60 -13.45
CA ASP A 38 -2.01 6.77 -14.29
C ASP A 38 -0.51 6.89 -14.63
N GLY A 39 0.36 6.76 -13.63
CA GLY A 39 1.81 6.75 -13.84
C GLY A 39 2.29 5.55 -14.68
N ILE A 40 1.65 4.38 -14.55
CA ILE A 40 1.93 3.21 -15.40
C ILE A 40 1.57 3.51 -16.86
N ARG A 41 0.45 4.18 -17.11
CA ARG A 41 0.03 4.56 -18.49
C ARG A 41 0.97 5.61 -19.08
N GLU A 42 1.41 6.57 -18.27
CA GLU A 42 2.32 7.62 -18.70
C GLU A 42 3.73 7.09 -18.99
N ASN A 43 4.27 6.24 -18.11
CA ASN A 43 5.61 5.68 -18.27
C ASN A 43 5.72 4.20 -17.82
N PRO A 44 5.31 3.26 -18.70
CA PRO A 44 5.35 1.83 -18.39
C PRO A 44 6.76 1.31 -18.08
N ALA A 45 7.80 1.86 -18.72
CA ALA A 45 9.17 1.40 -18.55
C ALA A 45 9.71 1.70 -17.15
N ALA A 46 9.49 2.93 -16.66
CA ALA A 46 9.87 3.32 -15.30
C ALA A 46 9.19 2.45 -14.24
N PHE A 47 7.92 2.09 -14.44
CA PHE A 47 7.21 1.20 -13.52
C PHE A 47 7.70 -0.25 -13.58
N ARG A 48 8.07 -0.78 -14.76
CA ARG A 48 8.72 -2.10 -14.85
C ARG A 48 10.02 -2.14 -14.06
N ASP A 49 10.86 -1.12 -14.20
CA ASP A 49 12.10 -1.01 -13.43
C ASP A 49 11.85 -0.90 -11.94
N ARG A 50 10.85 -0.11 -11.55
CA ARG A 50 10.43 0.01 -10.16
C ARG A 50 9.96 -1.32 -9.59
N PHE A 51 9.08 -2.05 -10.28
CA PHE A 51 8.59 -3.34 -9.82
C PHE A 51 9.70 -4.38 -9.74
N ARG A 52 10.63 -4.40 -10.70
CA ARG A 52 11.84 -5.25 -10.64
C ARG A 52 12.68 -4.94 -9.40
N LYS A 53 12.93 -3.66 -9.10
CA LYS A 53 13.65 -3.25 -7.89
C LYS A 53 12.91 -3.63 -6.61
N MET A 54 11.58 -3.60 -6.63
CA MET A 54 10.75 -4.02 -5.49
C MET A 54 10.82 -5.54 -5.27
N SER A 55 10.84 -6.35 -6.33
CA SER A 55 10.86 -7.82 -6.23
C SER A 55 12.20 -8.40 -5.75
N GLU A 56 13.26 -7.59 -5.67
CA GLU A 56 14.59 -8.04 -5.25
C GLU A 56 14.65 -8.53 -3.79
N SER A 57 13.76 -8.09 -2.91
CA SER A 57 13.63 -8.61 -1.55
C SER A 57 12.31 -8.23 -0.89
N ALA A 58 11.91 -8.96 0.15
CA ALA A 58 10.73 -8.62 0.95
C ALA A 58 10.79 -7.19 1.53
N PHE A 59 11.97 -6.74 1.97
CA PHE A 59 12.15 -5.37 2.47
C PHE A 59 12.01 -4.32 1.35
N LYS A 60 12.53 -4.59 0.16
CA LYS A 60 12.39 -3.70 -1.01
C LYS A 60 10.95 -3.65 -1.51
N PHE A 61 10.22 -4.75 -1.40
CA PHE A 61 8.80 -4.78 -1.66
C PHE A 61 8.04 -3.92 -0.65
N TYR A 62 8.22 -4.17 0.66
CA TYR A 62 7.56 -3.42 1.74
C TYR A 62 7.74 -1.90 1.61
N ARG A 63 8.97 -1.43 1.40
CA ARG A 63 9.22 0.03 1.23
C ARG A 63 8.55 0.58 -0.05
N GLY A 64 8.50 -0.21 -1.12
CA GLY A 64 7.97 0.22 -2.41
C GLY A 64 6.44 0.17 -2.51
N SER A 65 5.81 -0.58 -1.61
CA SER A 65 4.37 -0.78 -1.50
C SER A 65 3.75 -0.02 -0.33
N ALA A 66 4.35 1.09 0.14
CA ALA A 66 3.86 1.88 1.26
C ALA A 66 2.36 2.26 1.15
N VAL A 67 1.85 2.48 -0.07
CA VAL A 67 0.42 2.69 -0.31
C VAL A 67 -0.44 1.51 0.17
N LEU A 68 0.00 0.27 -0.01
CA LEU A 68 -0.70 -0.92 0.45
C LEU A 68 -0.79 -0.95 1.98
N PHE A 69 0.29 -0.61 2.68
CA PHE A 69 0.32 -0.53 4.14
C PHE A 69 -0.76 0.42 4.68
N TYR A 70 -0.84 1.65 4.15
CA TYR A 70 -1.86 2.59 4.60
C TYR A 70 -3.28 2.13 4.28
N GLN A 71 -3.47 1.40 3.19
CA GLN A 71 -4.76 0.84 2.82
C GLN A 71 -5.16 -0.34 3.71
N ASP A 72 -4.19 -1.13 4.16
CA ASP A 72 -4.43 -2.20 5.13
C ASP A 72 -4.89 -1.69 6.49
N LEU A 73 -4.48 -0.47 6.86
CA LEU A 73 -4.89 0.19 8.10
C LEU A 73 -6.24 0.92 7.99
N LYS A 74 -6.89 0.98 6.82
CA LYS A 74 -8.22 1.61 6.64
C LYS A 74 -9.36 0.69 7.05
N ILE A 75 -9.41 0.36 8.33
CA ILE A 75 -10.35 -0.61 8.90
C ILE A 75 -11.37 0.07 9.81
N ASP A 76 -11.17 1.35 10.08
CA ASP A 76 -12.07 2.19 10.85
C ASP A 76 -12.01 3.62 10.30
N GLN A 77 -13.05 4.42 10.57
CA GLN A 77 -13.07 5.87 10.31
C GLN A 77 -12.08 6.65 11.20
N ASN A 78 -10.89 6.08 11.44
CA ASN A 78 -9.83 6.71 12.19
C ASN A 78 -9.46 8.03 11.49
N PRO A 79 -9.63 9.19 12.16
CA PRO A 79 -9.40 10.49 11.54
C PRO A 79 -7.97 10.70 11.05
N PHE A 80 -6.97 10.07 11.68
CA PHE A 80 -5.57 10.14 11.27
C PHE A 80 -5.32 9.33 9.99
N ILE A 81 -5.88 8.12 9.90
CA ILE A 81 -5.81 7.28 8.70
C ILE A 81 -6.64 7.88 7.55
N ALA A 82 -7.81 8.45 7.85
CA ALA A 82 -8.67 9.12 6.87
C ALA A 82 -8.03 10.39 6.30
N ARG A 83 -7.30 11.17 7.10
CA ARG A 83 -6.50 12.32 6.64
C ARG A 83 -5.29 11.89 5.81
N ASN A 84 -4.70 10.75 6.17
CA ASN A 84 -3.63 10.10 5.41
C ASN A 84 -4.15 9.27 4.22
N ASN A 85 -5.41 9.45 3.79
CA ASN A 85 -5.88 8.88 2.53
C ASN A 85 -5.01 9.34 1.34
N ALA A 86 -4.45 10.56 1.41
CA ALA A 86 -3.45 11.08 0.48
C ALA A 86 -2.03 10.56 0.75
N ALA A 87 -1.75 9.90 1.89
CA ALA A 87 -0.43 9.33 2.19
C ALA A 87 -0.04 8.18 1.25
N GLY A 88 -1.01 7.58 0.57
CA GLY A 88 -0.76 6.70 -0.58
C GLY A 88 -0.07 7.40 -1.76
N GLN A 89 -0.05 8.73 -1.77
CA GLN A 89 0.64 9.59 -2.74
C GLN A 89 2.01 10.08 -2.23
N ILE A 90 2.40 9.76 -0.98
CA ILE A 90 3.73 10.08 -0.46
C ILE A 90 4.73 9.09 -1.07
N PHE A 91 5.09 9.33 -2.33
CA PHE A 91 6.31 8.81 -2.91
C PHE A 91 7.40 9.86 -2.76
N ILE A 92 8.48 9.44 -2.11
CA ILE A 92 9.72 10.19 -1.93
C ILE A 92 10.28 10.57 -3.32
N HIS A 93 10.43 11.89 -3.52
CA HIS A 93 11.14 12.62 -4.58
C HIS A 93 10.93 12.17 -6.04
N VAL A 94 10.17 12.99 -6.78
CA VAL A 94 10.43 13.23 -8.21
C VAL A 94 11.48 14.33 -8.26
N ASN A 95 12.68 14.04 -8.78
CA ASN A 95 13.67 15.08 -9.02
C ASN A 95 13.15 16.02 -10.13
N ASN A 96 13.27 17.33 -9.88
CA ASN A 96 13.15 18.38 -10.90
C ASN A 96 14.18 18.18 -12.02
#